data_AF-A0A369L8S5-F1
#
_entry.id   AF-A0A369L8S5-F1
#
_cell.length_a   1.000
_cell.length_b   1.000
_cell.length_c   1.000
_cell.angle_alpha   90.00
_cell.angle_beta   90.00
_cell.angle_gamma   90.00
#
_symmetry.space_group_name_H-M   'P 1'
#
loop_
_entity.id
_entity.type
_entity.pdbx_description
1 polymer ?
#
loop_
_entity_poly.entity_id
_entity_poly.type
_entity_poly.pdbx_seq_one_letter_code
_entity_poly.pdbx_strand_id
1 'polypeptide(L)'
;MSGKGYSIVFSSRTGNTAELAETVREALPEGTCEYFGSVNDAVDGGFDSDGNRDHSECSIANGNNKSGFDGSDSSYGDGSCANSAIPASETLFVGFWTNQGVADRETQQLLGQLRNRTIFLYGTAGFGGSEAYFQAILDKTKAFIDDSNTVIGTFMCQGKMPHSVRERYVKMKEQPDHMPNIDTMIENFDKALSHPDANDLEKLANLVSKAIEQ
;
A
#
# COMPACT_ATOMS: atom_id res chain seq x y z
N MET A 1 15.72 -4.74 23.90
CA MET A 1 16.49 -4.48 22.66
C MET A 1 16.82 -3.00 22.61
N SER A 2 18.04 -2.62 22.23
CA SER A 2 18.40 -1.22 22.00
C SER A 2 17.39 -0.61 21.03
N GLY A 3 16.92 0.62 21.33
CA GLY A 3 15.88 1.34 20.59
C GLY A 3 16.28 1.65 19.14
N LYS A 4 16.23 0.63 18.29
CA LYS A 4 16.21 0.78 16.84
C LYS A 4 14.81 1.24 16.47
N GLY A 5 14.71 2.38 15.79
CA GLY A 5 13.42 2.88 15.38
C GLY A 5 12.80 2.03 14.27
N TYR A 6 11.48 2.16 14.13
CA TYR A 6 10.69 1.51 13.08
C TYR A 6 9.97 2.55 12.23
N SER A 7 9.65 2.17 11.00
CA SER A 7 8.74 2.95 10.16
C SER A 7 7.48 2.14 9.85
N ILE A 8 6.33 2.81 9.85
CA ILE A 8 5.06 2.29 9.37
C ILE A 8 4.75 3.04 8.08
N VAL A 9 4.73 2.31 6.97
CA VAL A 9 4.45 2.86 5.65
C VAL A 9 3.27 2.11 5.06
N PHE A 10 2.28 2.80 4.53
CA PHE A 10 1.11 2.13 3.98
C PHE A 10 0.54 2.78 2.73
N SER A 11 -0.12 2.00 1.89
CA SER A 11 -0.95 2.50 0.80
C SER A 11 -2.41 2.18 1.11
N SER A 12 -3.28 3.17 1.02
CA SER A 12 -4.70 3.01 1.37
C SER A 12 -5.59 3.84 0.44
N ARG A 13 -6.44 3.14 -0.32
CA ARG A 13 -7.36 3.78 -1.28
C ARG A 13 -8.69 4.21 -0.65
N THR A 14 -9.19 3.45 0.32
CA THR A 14 -10.52 3.65 0.93
C THR A 14 -10.47 3.75 2.45
N GLY A 15 -9.28 3.94 3.03
CA GLY A 15 -9.08 4.05 4.48
C GLY A 15 -8.82 2.73 5.20
N ASN A 16 -9.20 1.58 4.62
CA ASN A 16 -9.10 0.28 5.31
C ASN A 16 -7.69 -0.06 5.79
N THR A 17 -6.68 0.09 4.92
CA THR A 17 -5.28 -0.21 5.29
C THR A 17 -4.70 0.86 6.21
N ALA A 18 -5.22 2.10 6.15
CA ALA A 18 -4.83 3.16 7.09
C ALA A 18 -5.33 2.84 8.51
N GLU A 19 -6.54 2.30 8.64
CA GLU A 19 -7.08 1.81 9.91
C GLU A 19 -6.23 0.66 10.49
N LEU A 20 -5.76 -0.27 9.65
CA LEU A 20 -4.78 -1.27 10.06
C LEU A 20 -3.46 -0.64 10.52
N ALA A 21 -2.96 0.38 9.80
CA ALA A 21 -1.71 1.06 10.14
C ALA A 21 -1.78 1.76 11.50
N GLU A 22 -2.90 2.39 11.82
CA GLU A 22 -3.13 2.97 13.16
C GLU A 22 -3.09 1.89 14.24
N THR A 23 -3.71 0.74 14.00
CA THR A 23 -3.65 -0.41 14.92
C THR A 23 -2.22 -0.92 15.12
N VAL A 24 -1.42 -0.99 14.05
CA VAL A 24 0.01 -1.32 14.14
C VAL A 24 0.75 -0.29 14.99
N ARG A 25 0.49 1.00 14.79
CA ARG A 25 1.13 2.10 15.54
C ARG A 25 0.82 2.01 17.03
N GLU A 26 -0.43 1.72 17.38
CA GLU A 26 -0.88 1.56 18.77
C GLU A 26 -0.32 0.30 19.44
N ALA A 27 -0.08 -0.77 18.68
CA ALA A 27 0.48 -2.02 19.20
C ALA A 27 2.01 -1.97 19.44
N LEU A 28 2.69 -0.95 18.91
CA LEU A 28 4.14 -0.81 18.99
C LEU A 28 4.57 0.19 20.08
N PRO A 29 5.79 0.06 20.64
CA PRO A 29 6.27 0.99 21.66
C PRO A 29 6.32 2.44 21.16
N GLU A 30 5.76 3.36 21.94
CA GLU A 30 5.85 4.80 21.70
C GLU A 30 7.31 5.29 21.74
N GLY A 31 7.62 6.36 21.01
CA GLY A 31 8.95 7.00 21.01
C GLY A 31 10.03 6.29 20.17
N THR A 32 9.68 5.22 19.46
CA THR A 32 10.57 4.53 18.50
C THR A 32 10.05 4.54 17.05
N CYS A 33 8.90 5.18 16.80
CA CYS A 33 8.40 5.40 15.45
C CYS A 33 9.17 6.54 14.77
N GLU A 34 9.95 6.23 13.73
CA GLU A 34 10.70 7.22 12.94
C GLU A 34 9.84 7.81 11.82
N TYR A 35 8.92 7.02 11.26
CA TYR A 35 8.02 7.45 10.20
C TYR A 35 6.67 6.75 10.30
N PHE A 36 5.59 7.51 10.08
CA PHE A 36 4.23 7.01 9.94
C PHE A 36 3.54 7.76 8.81
N GLY A 37 3.18 7.08 7.72
CA GLY A 37 2.52 7.75 6.59
C GLY A 37 2.36 6.91 5.33
N SER A 38 1.90 7.58 4.27
CA SER A 38 1.63 6.94 2.99
C SER A 38 2.92 6.52 2.29
N VAL A 39 2.89 5.43 1.51
CA VAL A 39 3.99 5.08 0.59
C VAL A 39 4.32 6.28 -0.32
N ASN A 40 3.33 7.09 -0.69
CA ASN A 40 3.53 8.28 -1.52
C ASN A 40 4.16 9.47 -0.77
N ASP A 41 3.97 9.58 0.54
CA ASP A 41 4.57 10.65 1.33
C ASP A 41 6.02 10.29 1.70
N ALA A 42 6.32 9.00 1.80
CA ALA A 42 7.69 8.52 1.96
C ALA A 42 8.56 8.85 0.74
N VAL A 43 7.99 9.09 -0.45
CA VAL A 43 8.75 9.30 -1.70
C VAL A 43 9.07 10.76 -2.05
N ASP A 44 8.85 11.71 -1.14
CA ASP A 44 8.91 13.17 -1.31
C ASP A 44 8.89 13.70 -2.76
N GLY A 45 7.67 14.08 -3.14
CA GLY A 45 7.28 14.74 -4.37
C GLY A 45 5.77 14.84 -4.34
N GLY A 46 5.25 15.62 -3.39
CA GLY A 46 3.82 15.78 -3.13
C GLY A 46 3.02 15.96 -4.42
N PHE A 47 2.04 15.08 -4.61
CA PHE A 47 0.99 15.27 -5.59
C PHE A 47 -0.15 16.03 -4.90
N ASP A 48 -0.61 17.12 -5.51
CA ASP A 48 -1.81 17.82 -5.07
C ASP A 48 -3.06 16.94 -5.30
N SER A 49 -4.21 17.36 -4.74
CA SER A 49 -5.49 16.63 -4.74
C SER A 49 -6.00 16.23 -6.14
N ASP A 50 -5.44 16.84 -7.20
CA ASP A 50 -5.80 16.63 -8.59
C ASP A 50 -4.77 15.76 -9.35
N GLY A 51 -3.71 15.30 -8.68
CA GLY A 51 -2.72 14.44 -9.31
C GLY A 51 -1.78 15.20 -10.26
N ASN A 52 -1.41 16.44 -9.94
CA ASN A 52 -0.30 17.16 -10.55
C ASN A 52 0.87 17.39 -9.55
N ARG A 53 2.11 17.51 -10.06
CA ARG A 53 3.25 17.86 -9.21
C ARG A 53 3.18 19.34 -8.84
N ASP A 54 3.21 19.64 -7.55
CA ASP A 54 3.36 21.01 -7.07
C ASP A 54 4.74 21.54 -7.52
N HIS A 55 4.73 22.45 -8.49
CA HIS A 55 5.93 23.12 -9.02
C HIS A 55 6.19 24.45 -8.30
N SER A 56 5.75 24.63 -7.06
CA SER A 56 6.09 25.83 -6.28
C SER A 56 7.49 25.74 -5.63
N GLU A 57 8.46 26.17 -6.44
CA GLU A 57 9.68 26.91 -6.04
C GLU A 57 10.85 26.15 -5.39
N CYS A 58 11.71 25.55 -6.23
CA CYS A 58 13.15 25.54 -5.96
C CYS A 58 13.80 26.75 -6.66
N SER A 59 13.81 27.88 -5.96
CA SER A 59 14.53 29.09 -6.38
C SER A 59 16.02 28.91 -6.10
N ILE A 60 16.77 28.31 -7.04
CA ILE A 60 18.21 28.56 -7.15
C ILE A 60 18.47 29.19 -8.51
N ALA A 61 18.69 30.50 -8.46
CA ALA A 61 19.08 31.32 -9.59
C ALA A 61 20.41 30.84 -10.20
N ASN A 62 20.47 30.69 -11.52
CA ASN A 62 21.56 31.26 -12.32
C ASN A 62 21.24 31.34 -13.83
N GLY A 63 21.11 32.57 -14.34
CA GLY A 63 21.78 33.08 -15.54
C GLY A 63 21.49 32.49 -16.94
N ASN A 64 20.66 33.20 -17.71
CA ASN A 64 20.83 33.60 -19.13
C ASN A 64 21.30 32.57 -20.19
N ASN A 65 20.42 32.21 -21.15
CA ASN A 65 20.38 32.87 -22.48
C ASN A 65 19.31 32.34 -23.45
N LYS A 66 18.61 33.32 -24.04
CA LYS A 66 17.87 33.44 -25.32
C LYS A 66 17.82 32.29 -26.37
N SER A 67 16.58 32.16 -26.88
CA SER A 67 16.10 32.09 -28.28
C SER A 67 16.15 30.78 -29.08
N GLY A 68 14.98 30.36 -29.58
CA GLY A 68 14.82 29.92 -30.97
C GLY A 68 14.04 28.62 -31.23
N PHE A 69 12.78 28.77 -31.64
CA PHE A 69 12.14 28.14 -32.81
C PHE A 69 11.85 26.61 -32.87
N ASP A 70 10.56 26.35 -33.18
CA ASP A 70 9.87 25.23 -33.84
C ASP A 70 10.58 23.90 -34.12
N GLY A 71 9.88 22.80 -33.82
CA GLY A 71 10.27 21.46 -34.26
C GLY A 71 9.67 20.35 -33.41
N SER A 72 8.45 19.94 -33.74
CA SER A 72 7.94 18.62 -33.40
C SER A 72 8.85 17.54 -33.99
N ASP A 73 9.54 16.79 -33.15
CA ASP A 73 9.92 15.43 -33.48
C ASP A 73 10.14 14.59 -32.22
N SER A 74 9.48 13.44 -32.21
CA SER A 74 9.56 12.44 -31.15
C SER A 74 10.97 11.89 -31.07
N SER A 75 11.70 12.20 -30.00
CA SER A 75 12.85 11.40 -29.58
C SER A 75 13.12 11.55 -28.07
N TYR A 76 13.15 10.40 -27.41
CA TYR A 76 13.74 10.04 -26.12
C TYR A 76 13.76 11.05 -24.95
N GLY A 77 13.10 10.66 -23.85
CA GLY A 77 13.44 11.06 -22.48
C GLY A 77 12.80 10.07 -21.53
N ASP A 78 13.52 9.04 -21.07
CA ASP A 78 14.11 9.05 -19.73
C ASP A 78 13.37 10.03 -18.79
N GLY A 79 12.46 9.49 -18.00
CA GLY A 79 11.35 10.25 -17.43
C GLY A 79 11.07 9.90 -15.99
N SER A 80 12.11 9.97 -15.15
CA SER A 80 12.05 10.03 -13.70
C SER A 80 11.66 8.70 -13.04
N CYS A 81 12.68 7.87 -12.79
CA CYS A 81 12.74 7.11 -11.55
C CYS A 81 12.60 8.14 -10.43
N ALA A 82 11.37 8.36 -9.94
CA ALA A 82 11.16 9.17 -8.75
C ALA A 82 12.10 8.62 -7.69
N ASN A 83 12.99 9.47 -7.19
CA ASN A 83 13.95 9.11 -6.17
C ASN A 83 13.17 8.92 -4.88
N SER A 84 12.55 7.75 -4.74
CA SER A 84 11.76 7.33 -3.59
C SER A 84 12.65 7.41 -2.35
N ALA A 85 12.30 8.26 -1.38
CA ALA A 85 12.94 8.22 -0.08
C ALA A 85 12.54 6.91 0.63
N ILE A 86 13.40 5.91 0.50
CA ILE A 86 13.28 4.65 1.24
C ILE A 86 13.41 4.99 2.73
N PRO A 87 12.47 4.57 3.60
CA PRO A 87 12.60 4.82 5.03
C PRO A 87 13.94 4.33 5.58
N ALA A 88 14.56 5.14 6.44
CA ALA A 88 15.89 4.85 6.97
C ALA A 88 15.88 3.66 7.95
N SER A 89 14.77 3.42 8.64
CA SER A 89 14.61 2.40 9.67
C SER A 89 14.99 1.00 9.20
N GLU A 90 15.60 0.22 10.08
CA GLU A 90 15.90 -1.20 9.82
C GLU A 90 14.61 -2.05 9.78
N THR A 91 13.65 -1.75 10.66
CA THR A 91 12.37 -2.44 10.75
C THR A 91 11.25 -1.62 10.11
N LEU A 92 10.51 -2.25 9.20
CA LEU A 92 9.43 -1.65 8.43
C LEU A 92 8.14 -2.45 8.59
N PHE A 93 7.06 -1.77 8.91
CA PHE A 93 5.71 -2.30 8.86
C PHE A 93 5.04 -1.75 7.60
N VAL A 94 4.86 -2.61 6.60
CA VAL A 94 4.42 -2.20 5.26
C VAL A 94 2.99 -2.64 5.00
N GLY A 95 2.10 -1.66 4.87
CA GLY A 95 0.67 -1.83 4.61
C GLY A 95 0.31 -1.70 3.14
N PHE A 96 -0.49 -2.62 2.59
CA PHE A 96 -0.98 -2.51 1.21
C PHE A 96 -2.49 -2.73 1.08
N TRP A 97 -3.06 -2.29 -0.03
CA TRP A 97 -4.36 -2.77 -0.48
C TRP A 97 -4.16 -3.68 -1.70
N THR A 98 -5.03 -4.66 -1.86
CA THR A 98 -4.89 -5.65 -2.94
C THR A 98 -5.37 -5.06 -4.26
N ASN A 99 -4.49 -5.06 -5.27
CA ASN A 99 -4.80 -4.78 -6.65
C ASN A 99 -4.48 -6.00 -7.51
N GLN A 100 -5.47 -6.54 -8.22
CA GLN A 100 -5.29 -7.69 -9.13
C GLN A 100 -4.62 -8.92 -8.49
N GLY A 101 -4.87 -9.15 -7.19
CA GLY A 101 -4.38 -10.33 -6.46
C GLY A 101 -2.94 -10.22 -5.95
N VAL A 102 -2.41 -9.00 -5.85
CA VAL A 102 -1.11 -8.66 -5.26
C VAL A 102 -1.19 -7.27 -4.60
N ALA A 103 -0.15 -6.81 -3.91
CA ALA A 103 -0.07 -5.43 -3.39
C ALA A 103 -0.27 -4.36 -4.49
N ASP A 104 -0.67 -3.15 -4.11
CA ASP A 104 -0.73 -2.02 -5.02
C ASP A 104 0.66 -1.63 -5.58
N ARG A 105 0.67 -0.84 -6.66
CA ARG A 105 1.89 -0.59 -7.44
C ARG A 105 2.95 0.16 -6.65
N GLU A 106 2.50 1.14 -5.87
CA GLU A 106 3.33 1.98 -5.03
C GLU A 106 4.04 1.10 -3.99
N THR A 107 3.28 0.22 -3.33
CA THR A 107 3.88 -0.74 -2.39
C THR A 107 4.83 -1.73 -3.08
N GLN A 108 4.49 -2.26 -4.26
CA GLN A 108 5.39 -3.13 -5.02
C GLN A 108 6.74 -2.44 -5.34
N GLN A 109 6.70 -1.16 -5.72
CA GLN A 109 7.90 -0.37 -6.00
C GLN A 109 8.76 -0.18 -4.75
N LEU A 110 8.13 0.17 -3.62
CA LEU A 110 8.82 0.28 -2.34
C LEU A 110 9.51 -1.04 -1.99
N LEU A 111 8.76 -2.15 -1.98
CA LEU A 111 9.29 -3.48 -1.63
C LEU A 111 10.48 -3.89 -2.50
N GLY A 112 10.42 -3.60 -3.81
CA GLY A 112 11.51 -3.89 -4.75
C GLY A 112 12.80 -3.11 -4.49
N GLN A 113 12.73 -1.98 -3.78
CA GLN A 113 13.88 -1.14 -3.44
C GLN A 113 14.49 -1.47 -2.07
N LEU A 114 13.75 -2.12 -1.17
CA LEU A 114 14.24 -2.44 0.16
C LEU A 114 15.41 -3.43 0.10
N ARG A 115 16.45 -3.19 0.90
CA ARG A 115 17.60 -4.08 1.07
C ARG A 115 17.98 -4.17 2.54
N ASN A 116 18.32 -5.38 3.00
CA ASN A 116 18.75 -5.66 4.37
C ASN A 116 17.78 -5.10 5.44
N ARG A 117 16.47 -5.15 5.18
CA ARG A 117 15.41 -4.69 6.09
C ARG A 117 14.71 -5.84 6.78
N THR A 118 14.17 -5.57 7.95
CA THR A 118 13.22 -6.42 8.66
C THR A 118 11.81 -5.93 8.33
N ILE A 119 10.94 -6.79 7.80
CA ILE A 119 9.65 -6.39 7.23
C ILE A 119 8.51 -7.17 7.88
N PHE A 120 7.50 -6.46 8.38
CA PHE A 120 6.18 -7.02 8.67
C PHE A 120 5.20 -6.54 7.60
N LEU A 121 4.55 -7.45 6.88
CA LEU A 121 3.56 -7.09 5.87
C LEU A 121 2.15 -7.15 6.44
N TYR A 122 1.33 -6.15 6.16
CA TYR A 122 -0.10 -6.23 6.43
C TYR A 122 -0.89 -5.70 5.24
N GLY A 123 -2.13 -6.16 5.06
CA GLY A 123 -2.92 -5.66 3.95
C GLY A 123 -4.40 -5.98 4.00
N THR A 124 -5.12 -5.37 3.08
CA THR A 124 -6.55 -5.58 2.91
C THR A 124 -6.87 -6.06 1.50
N ALA A 125 -7.91 -6.88 1.39
CA ALA A 125 -8.48 -7.30 0.10
C ALA A 125 -9.99 -7.09 0.08
N GLY A 126 -10.54 -6.59 -1.04
CA GLY A 126 -11.99 -6.45 -1.17
C GLY A 126 -12.72 -7.79 -1.22
N PHE A 127 -12.08 -8.80 -1.83
CA PHE A 127 -12.53 -10.18 -1.79
C PHE A 127 -11.88 -10.91 -0.61
N GLY A 128 -12.59 -11.83 0.03
CA GLY A 128 -12.10 -12.54 1.20
C GLY A 128 -12.86 -13.83 1.50
N GLY A 129 -12.81 -14.26 2.76
CA GLY A 129 -13.55 -15.43 3.23
C GLY A 129 -12.77 -16.76 3.19
N SER A 130 -11.51 -16.75 2.79
CA SER A 130 -10.61 -17.90 3.01
C SER A 130 -9.18 -17.46 3.29
N GLU A 131 -8.53 -18.14 4.24
CA GLU A 131 -7.12 -17.93 4.58
C GLU A 131 -6.21 -18.26 3.39
N ALA A 132 -6.54 -19.30 2.61
CA ALA A 132 -5.80 -19.67 1.40
C ALA A 132 -5.78 -18.56 0.34
N TYR A 133 -6.89 -17.82 0.20
CA TYR A 133 -6.95 -16.67 -0.72
C TYR A 133 -6.01 -15.55 -0.27
N PHE A 134 -5.99 -15.24 1.02
CA PHE A 134 -5.07 -14.23 1.56
C PHE A 134 -3.61 -14.66 1.46
N GLN A 135 -3.32 -15.94 1.73
CA GLN A 135 -1.98 -16.49 1.59
C GLN A 135 -1.47 -16.38 0.14
N ALA A 136 -2.31 -16.69 -0.85
CA ALA A 136 -1.94 -16.57 -2.25
C ALA A 136 -1.60 -15.13 -2.67
N ILE A 137 -2.26 -14.12 -2.09
CA ILE A 137 -1.91 -12.71 -2.31
C ILE A 137 -0.56 -12.39 -1.64
N LEU A 138 -0.39 -12.81 -0.38
CA LEU A 138 0.87 -12.59 0.36
C LEU A 138 2.06 -13.21 -0.35
N ASP A 139 1.93 -14.42 -0.87
CA ASP A 139 3.01 -15.12 -1.58
C ASP A 139 3.41 -14.37 -2.86
N LYS A 140 2.42 -13.88 -3.62
CA LYS A 140 2.67 -13.03 -4.80
C LYS A 140 3.31 -11.70 -4.43
N THR A 141 2.88 -11.08 -3.33
CA THR A 141 3.46 -9.82 -2.83
C THR A 141 4.91 -10.01 -2.37
N LYS A 142 5.21 -11.13 -1.68
CA LYS A 142 6.57 -11.45 -1.23
C LYS A 142 7.56 -11.63 -2.37
N ALA A 143 7.11 -11.99 -3.56
CA ALA A 143 7.98 -12.10 -4.74
C ALA A 143 8.61 -10.76 -5.18
N PHE A 144 8.14 -9.62 -4.67
CA PHE A 144 8.75 -8.31 -4.89
C PHE A 144 9.84 -7.98 -3.86
N ILE A 145 9.99 -8.77 -2.81
CA ILE A 145 10.95 -8.54 -1.74
C ILE A 145 12.26 -9.23 -2.11
N ASP A 146 13.34 -8.46 -2.11
CA ASP A 146 14.69 -8.98 -2.32
C ASP A 146 15.12 -9.89 -1.16
N ASP A 147 15.82 -10.98 -1.46
CA ASP A 147 16.25 -12.02 -0.51
C ASP A 147 17.15 -11.50 0.62
N SER A 148 17.74 -10.30 0.49
CA SER A 148 18.48 -9.67 1.58
C SER A 148 17.59 -9.20 2.75
N ASN A 149 16.29 -9.07 2.53
CA ASN A 149 15.33 -8.68 3.56
C ASN A 149 14.81 -9.89 4.34
N THR A 150 14.37 -9.66 5.57
CA THR A 150 13.76 -10.68 6.42
C THR A 150 12.29 -10.32 6.68
N VAL A 151 11.36 -11.20 6.28
CA VAL A 151 9.94 -11.02 6.62
C VAL A 151 9.64 -11.68 7.96
N ILE A 152 9.30 -10.89 8.98
CA ILE A 152 9.07 -11.35 10.36
C ILE A 152 7.60 -11.64 10.68
N GLY A 153 6.68 -11.26 9.80
CA GLY A 153 5.26 -11.53 9.98
C GLY A 153 4.42 -11.03 8.82
N THR A 154 3.22 -11.59 8.72
CA THR A 154 2.23 -11.20 7.72
C THR A 154 0.83 -11.19 8.29
N PHE A 155 0.00 -10.25 7.87
CA PHE A 155 -1.43 -10.21 8.17
C PHE A 155 -2.25 -9.77 6.97
N MET A 156 -3.43 -10.35 6.79
CA MET A 156 -4.38 -9.93 5.76
C MET A 156 -5.79 -10.09 6.31
N CYS A 157 -6.65 -9.13 6.01
CA CYS A 157 -8.08 -9.23 6.26
C CYS A 157 -8.89 -8.72 5.06
N GLN A 158 -10.20 -8.93 5.11
CA GLN A 158 -11.10 -8.31 4.16
C GLN A 158 -11.17 -6.80 4.41
N GLY A 159 -11.53 -6.02 3.40
CA GLY A 159 -11.79 -4.58 3.55
C GLY A 159 -13.00 -4.14 2.73
N LYS A 160 -13.80 -3.24 3.30
CA LYS A 160 -14.97 -2.66 2.63
C LYS A 160 -14.61 -2.00 1.29
N MET A 161 -15.48 -2.21 0.31
CA MET A 161 -15.35 -1.64 -1.03
C MET A 161 -16.34 -0.49 -1.23
N PRO A 162 -16.06 0.47 -2.15
CA PRO A 162 -16.99 1.54 -2.46
C PRO A 162 -18.33 1.01 -3.00
N HIS A 163 -19.45 1.64 -2.64
CA HIS A 163 -20.80 1.23 -3.09
C HIS A 163 -20.94 1.10 -4.62
N SER A 164 -20.20 1.90 -5.39
CA SER A 164 -20.16 1.81 -6.86
C SER A 164 -19.75 0.42 -7.37
N VAL A 165 -18.96 -0.34 -6.61
CA VAL A 165 -18.60 -1.72 -6.95
C VAL A 165 -19.82 -2.63 -6.87
N ARG A 166 -20.63 -2.49 -5.81
CA ARG A 166 -21.87 -3.26 -5.65
C ARG A 166 -22.89 -2.92 -6.74
N GLU A 167 -23.08 -1.64 -7.03
CA GLU A 167 -23.96 -1.18 -8.12
C GLU A 167 -23.55 -1.79 -9.46
N ARG A 168 -22.24 -1.86 -9.72
CA ARG A 168 -21.70 -2.51 -10.91
C ARG A 168 -22.08 -4.00 -10.96
N TYR A 169 -21.96 -4.73 -9.85
CA TYR A 169 -22.34 -6.16 -9.81
C TYR A 169 -23.85 -6.37 -10.00
N VAL A 170 -24.68 -5.52 -9.40
CA VAL A 170 -26.15 -5.59 -9.57
C VAL A 170 -26.52 -5.34 -11.04
N LYS A 171 -25.94 -4.32 -11.68
CA LYS A 171 -26.15 -4.06 -13.12
C LYS A 171 -25.67 -5.21 -14.01
N MET A 172 -24.55 -5.85 -13.65
CA MET A 172 -24.08 -7.04 -14.38
C MET A 172 -25.06 -8.20 -14.25
N LYS A 173 -25.60 -8.45 -13.05
CA LYS A 173 -26.59 -9.52 -12.79
C LYS A 173 -27.86 -9.39 -13.64
N GLU A 174 -28.25 -8.18 -14.01
CA GLU A 174 -29.41 -7.92 -14.87
C GLU A 174 -29.17 -8.33 -16.34
N GLN A 175 -27.92 -8.55 -16.76
CA GLN A 175 -27.61 -8.92 -18.13
C GLN A 175 -27.91 -10.41 -18.38
N PRO A 176 -28.39 -10.80 -19.58
CA PRO A 176 -28.76 -12.19 -19.89
C PRO A 176 -27.60 -13.20 -19.82
N ASP A 177 -26.35 -12.75 -19.98
CA ASP A 177 -25.14 -13.58 -20.06
C ASP A 177 -24.12 -13.22 -18.97
N HIS A 178 -24.62 -12.98 -17.75
CA HIS A 178 -23.75 -12.61 -16.62
C HIS A 178 -22.96 -13.80 -16.08
N MET A 179 -21.84 -13.50 -15.43
CA MET A 179 -20.98 -14.55 -14.87
C MET A 179 -21.72 -15.37 -13.80
N PRO A 180 -21.58 -16.71 -13.77
CA PRO A 180 -22.29 -17.57 -12.82
C PRO A 180 -22.03 -17.26 -11.34
N ASN A 181 -20.92 -16.58 -11.02
CA ASN A 181 -20.50 -16.25 -9.66
C ASN A 181 -20.89 -14.83 -9.20
N ILE A 182 -21.73 -14.11 -9.94
CA ILE A 182 -22.08 -12.72 -9.61
C ILE A 182 -22.76 -12.59 -8.24
N ASP A 183 -23.60 -13.56 -7.86
CA ASP A 183 -24.25 -13.58 -6.54
C ASP A 183 -23.22 -13.71 -5.41
N THR A 184 -22.23 -14.58 -5.58
CA THR A 184 -21.11 -14.72 -4.64
C THR A 184 -20.31 -13.43 -4.53
N MET A 185 -20.15 -12.66 -5.62
CA MET A 185 -19.47 -11.36 -5.57
C MET A 185 -20.26 -10.32 -4.78
N ILE A 186 -21.59 -10.30 -4.90
CA ILE A 186 -22.48 -9.41 -4.14
C ILE A 186 -22.48 -9.80 -2.66
N GLU A 187 -22.60 -11.09 -2.34
CA GLU A 187 -22.51 -11.59 -0.96
C GLU A 187 -21.16 -11.26 -0.31
N ASN A 188 -20.07 -11.43 -1.06
CA ASN A 188 -18.74 -11.04 -0.60
C ASN A 188 -18.67 -9.53 -0.33
N PHE A 189 -19.25 -8.70 -1.18
CA PHE A 189 -19.32 -7.25 -0.96
C PHE A 189 -20.04 -6.93 0.36
N ASP A 190 -21.21 -7.53 0.56
CA ASP A 190 -22.04 -7.24 1.73
C ASP A 190 -21.34 -7.69 3.03
N LYS A 191 -20.60 -8.80 3.01
CA LYS A 191 -19.73 -9.23 4.12
C LYS A 191 -18.59 -8.24 4.38
N ALA A 192 -17.95 -7.72 3.34
CA ALA A 192 -16.82 -6.81 3.45
C ALA A 192 -17.16 -5.49 4.17
N LEU A 193 -18.43 -5.08 4.22
CA LEU A 193 -18.85 -3.79 4.78
C LEU A 193 -18.44 -3.59 6.25
N SER A 194 -18.40 -4.66 7.04
CA SER A 194 -17.96 -4.61 8.43
C SER A 194 -16.46 -4.67 8.62
N HIS A 195 -15.68 -4.95 7.56
CA HIS A 195 -14.24 -5.19 7.65
C HIS A 195 -13.41 -3.97 7.18
N PRO A 196 -12.23 -3.71 7.79
CA PRO A 196 -11.68 -4.39 8.97
C PRO A 196 -12.59 -4.24 10.20
N ASP A 197 -12.78 -5.33 10.95
CA ASP A 197 -13.61 -5.36 12.16
C ASP A 197 -12.74 -5.44 13.43
N ALA A 198 -13.36 -5.36 14.61
CA ALA A 198 -12.63 -5.42 15.88
C ALA A 198 -11.78 -6.70 16.05
N ASN A 199 -12.22 -7.84 15.50
CA ASN A 199 -11.45 -9.08 15.56
C ASN A 199 -10.24 -9.04 14.63
N ASP A 200 -10.36 -8.42 13.45
CA ASP A 200 -9.23 -8.20 12.54
C ASP A 200 -8.17 -7.33 13.20
N LEU A 201 -8.59 -6.22 13.83
CA LEU A 201 -7.69 -5.29 14.51
C LEU A 201 -7.00 -5.96 15.71
N GLU A 202 -7.74 -6.71 16.54
CA GLU A 202 -7.17 -7.45 17.67
C GLU A 202 -6.15 -8.51 17.21
N LYS A 203 -6.46 -9.26 16.14
CA LYS A 203 -5.52 -10.24 15.58
C LYS A 203 -4.26 -9.58 15.06
N LEU A 204 -4.40 -8.47 14.33
CA LEU A 204 -3.26 -7.71 13.81
C LEU A 204 -2.37 -7.21 14.95
N ALA A 205 -2.96 -6.56 15.97
CA ALA A 205 -2.21 -6.05 17.12
C ALA A 205 -1.42 -7.16 17.82
N ASN A 206 -2.07 -8.31 18.07
CA ASN A 206 -1.43 -9.47 18.69
C ASN A 206 -0.28 -10.04 17.86
N LEU A 207 -0.40 -10.08 16.53
CA LEU A 207 0.67 -10.56 15.64
C LEU A 207 1.85 -9.58 15.62
N VAL A 208 1.58 -8.28 15.60
CA VAL A 208 2.59 -7.22 15.62
C VAL A 208 3.40 -7.26 16.92
N SER A 209 2.73 -7.31 18.07
CA SER A 209 3.42 -7.38 19.38
C SER A 209 4.30 -8.63 19.48
N LYS A 210 3.82 -9.78 19.01
CA LYS A 210 4.62 -11.02 18.97
C LYS A 210 5.80 -10.96 18.02
N ALA A 211 5.69 -10.21 16.92
CA ALA A 211 6.75 -10.13 15.91
C ALA A 211 7.96 -9.31 16.38
N ILE A 212 7.75 -8.32 17.27
CA ILE A 212 8.84 -7.50 17.83
C ILE A 212 9.51 -8.10 19.06
N GLU A 213 8.94 -9.15 19.65
CA GLU A 213 9.51 -9.90 20.77
C GLU A 213 10.52 -10.97 20.34
N GLN A 214 10.56 -11.31 19.05
CA GLN A 214 11.41 -12.35 18.45
C GLN A 214 12.80 -11.83 18.07
#